data_AF-A0A6A1PYT7-F1
#
_entry.id   AF-A0A6A1PYT7-F1
#
_cell.length_a   1.000
_cell.length_b   1.000
_cell.length_c   1.000
_cell.angle_alpha   90.00
_cell.angle_beta   90.00
_cell.angle_gamma   90.00
#
_symmetry.space_group_name_H-M   'P 1'
#
loop_
_entity.id
_entity.type
_entity.pdbx_description
1 polymer ?
#
loop_
_entity_poly.entity_id
_entity_poly.type
_entity_poly.pdbx_seq_one_letter_code
_entity_poly.pdbx_strand_id
1 'polypeptide(L)'
;TCLLLLPLPAGLNGSLHLFPPPLFGRNGLFHCPSSLRPALRGTLARLVGKAPDALIAPFSGGSMLGLPGLRLPPAGPVIVVHGLFDSSYSFRHLLEYINETHPGTVVTVLDLFDGRESLRPLWEQVQGFREAVAPIMAKAPQGMGQYGDTDYLKWLFPTSMRSNLYRICYSPWGQEFSICNYWHDPHHDDLYLNASSFLALINGERDHPNATAWRKNFLRVGRLVLIGGPDDGVITPWQSSFFGFYDANETVLEMEEQLVYLRDSFGLKTLLARGAIVRCPVAGISHTAWHSNRTLYETCIEPWLS
;
A
#
# COMPACT_ATOMS: atom_id res chain seq x y z
N THR A 1 3.86 10.26 7.12
CA THR A 1 3.52 8.86 7.42
C THR A 1 2.25 8.49 6.65
N CYS A 2 2.34 7.69 5.60
CA CYS A 2 1.15 7.11 4.94
C CYS A 2 0.83 5.79 5.63
N LEU A 3 -0.35 5.67 6.24
CA LEU A 3 -0.83 4.42 6.81
C LEU A 3 -1.18 3.45 5.67
N LEU A 4 -0.23 2.60 5.28
CA LEU A 4 -0.48 1.55 4.29
C LEU A 4 -1.08 0.33 5.00
N LEU A 5 -2.41 0.22 4.97
CA LEU A 5 -3.11 -1.00 5.38
C LEU A 5 -3.36 -1.85 4.14
N LEU A 6 -2.78 -3.05 4.13
CA LEU A 6 -2.97 -4.01 3.05
C LEU A 6 -3.89 -5.13 3.52
N PRO A 7 -5.16 -5.19 3.07
CA PRO A 7 -5.95 -6.41 3.19
C PRO A 7 -5.25 -7.56 2.45
N LEU A 8 -5.02 -8.66 3.17
CA LEU A 8 -4.51 -9.89 2.59
C LEU A 8 -5.71 -10.69 2.03
N PRO A 9 -5.69 -11.10 0.75
CA PRO A 9 -6.79 -11.87 0.20
C PRO A 9 -6.89 -13.25 0.88
N ALA A 10 -8.05 -13.53 1.48
CA ALA A 10 -8.43 -14.87 1.87
C ALA A 10 -8.71 -15.74 0.63
N GLY A 11 -8.01 -16.88 0.51
CA GLY A 11 -8.42 -17.97 -0.37
C GLY A 11 -7.63 -18.09 -1.69
N LEU A 12 -6.55 -18.87 -1.65
CA LEU A 12 -6.19 -19.77 -2.74
C LEU A 12 -5.86 -21.13 -2.13
N ASN A 13 -6.87 -21.99 -2.03
CA ASN A 13 -6.67 -23.42 -1.86
C ASN A 13 -5.99 -23.96 -3.12
N GLY A 14 -4.67 -24.14 -3.06
CA GLY A 14 -3.90 -24.90 -4.03
C GLY A 14 -3.01 -25.87 -3.26
N SER A 15 -3.36 -27.15 -3.31
CA SER A 15 -2.72 -28.23 -2.58
C SER A 15 -1.19 -28.24 -2.72
N LEU A 16 -0.52 -28.36 -1.59
CA LEU A 16 0.89 -28.70 -1.45
C LEU A 16 1.14 -30.10 -2.04
N HIS A 17 2.03 -30.21 -3.03
CA HIS A 17 2.79 -31.44 -3.26
C HIS A 17 4.27 -31.13 -3.11
N LEU A 18 4.81 -31.54 -1.97
CA LEU A 18 6.23 -31.68 -1.67
C LEU A 18 6.75 -32.95 -2.35
N PHE A 19 7.81 -32.88 -3.16
CA PHE A 19 8.89 -33.88 -3.21
C PHE A 19 10.20 -33.23 -3.76
N PRO A 20 11.39 -33.74 -3.36
CA PRO A 20 12.69 -33.05 -3.38
C PRO A 20 13.48 -33.28 -4.71
N PRO A 21 14.68 -32.69 -4.90
CA PRO A 21 15.29 -32.46 -6.21
C PRO A 21 16.05 -33.69 -6.76
N PRO A 22 16.33 -33.71 -8.07
CA PRO A 22 17.68 -34.09 -8.48
C PRO A 22 18.26 -33.28 -9.65
N LEU A 23 19.59 -33.38 -9.68
CA LEU A 23 20.60 -32.86 -10.60
C LEU A 23 20.48 -33.39 -12.04
N PHE A 24 20.96 -32.57 -12.99
CA PHE A 24 21.57 -32.87 -14.30
C PHE A 24 21.00 -33.96 -15.23
N GLY A 25 20.88 -33.63 -16.54
CA GLY A 25 21.04 -34.62 -17.61
C GLY A 25 20.27 -34.35 -18.91
N ARG A 26 21.00 -34.36 -20.02
CA ARG A 26 20.57 -34.17 -21.42
C ARG A 26 19.68 -35.31 -21.96
N ASN A 27 18.88 -34.95 -22.98
CA ASN A 27 18.26 -35.77 -24.03
C ASN A 27 16.94 -36.53 -23.74
N GLY A 28 15.94 -36.30 -24.59
CA GLY A 28 15.06 -37.36 -25.11
C GLY A 28 13.56 -37.22 -24.86
N LEU A 29 12.82 -37.00 -25.96
CA LEU A 29 11.40 -37.26 -26.27
C LEU A 29 10.54 -38.12 -25.33
N PHE A 30 9.21 -37.88 -25.31
CA PHE A 30 8.10 -38.80 -25.68
C PHE A 30 6.74 -38.16 -25.26
N HIS A 31 5.88 -37.73 -26.20
CA HIS A 31 4.74 -38.40 -26.85
C HIS A 31 3.45 -38.56 -26.01
N CYS A 32 2.36 -38.00 -26.55
CA CYS A 32 0.99 -38.04 -26.06
C CYS A 32 0.22 -39.25 -26.67
N PRO A 33 -0.69 -39.91 -25.94
CA PRO A 33 -1.73 -40.72 -26.56
C PRO A 33 -3.14 -40.20 -26.25
N SER A 34 -3.87 -39.96 -27.33
CA SER A 34 -5.31 -39.74 -27.43
C SER A 34 -6.05 -41.09 -27.39
N SER A 35 -7.02 -41.26 -26.47
CA SER A 35 -8.06 -42.27 -26.63
C SER A 35 -9.33 -41.96 -25.82
N LEU A 36 -10.47 -42.00 -26.53
CA LEU A 36 -11.87 -42.19 -26.10
C LEU A 36 -12.70 -41.04 -25.46
N ARG A 37 -13.56 -40.44 -26.29
CA ARG A 37 -15.01 -40.25 -26.05
C ARG A 37 -15.77 -41.08 -27.12
N PRO A 38 -17.11 -41.34 -27.09
CA PRO A 38 -18.15 -41.10 -26.07
C PRO A 38 -19.10 -42.33 -25.82
N ALA A 39 -19.86 -42.34 -24.72
CA ALA A 39 -21.07 -43.17 -24.60
C ALA A 39 -22.15 -42.48 -23.73
N LEU A 40 -23.40 -42.60 -24.21
CA LEU A 40 -24.69 -42.41 -23.52
C LEU A 40 -25.23 -40.99 -23.30
N ARG A 41 -25.89 -40.50 -24.37
CA ARG A 41 -27.13 -39.72 -24.28
C ARG A 41 -28.29 -40.63 -23.83
N GLY A 42 -29.08 -40.15 -22.87
CA GLY A 42 -30.54 -40.28 -22.87
C GLY A 42 -31.17 -41.49 -22.21
N THR A 43 -31.56 -41.35 -20.93
CA THR A 43 -32.80 -41.91 -20.42
C THR A 43 -33.36 -41.09 -19.24
N LEU A 44 -34.63 -40.65 -19.38
CA LEU A 44 -35.61 -40.28 -18.35
C LEU A 44 -35.27 -39.05 -17.48
N ALA A 45 -35.79 -37.83 -17.75
CA ALA A 45 -37.20 -37.50 -17.94
C ALA A 45 -38.13 -38.17 -16.90
N ARG A 46 -37.93 -37.83 -15.62
CA ARG A 46 -38.97 -37.90 -14.58
C ARG A 46 -38.55 -37.07 -13.38
N LEU A 47 -38.99 -35.81 -13.36
CA LEU A 47 -39.44 -35.05 -12.17
C LEU A 47 -39.73 -33.60 -12.62
N VAL A 48 -40.76 -33.46 -13.47
CA VAL A 48 -41.53 -32.23 -13.56
C VAL A 48 -42.68 -32.39 -12.57
N GLY A 49 -42.85 -31.43 -11.65
CA GLY A 49 -44.08 -31.33 -10.86
C GLY A 49 -43.93 -30.70 -9.48
N LYS A 50 -43.67 -29.38 -9.41
CA LYS A 50 -44.35 -28.41 -8.52
C LYS A 50 -43.68 -27.02 -8.64
N ALA A 51 -44.33 -26.13 -9.39
CA ALA A 51 -44.32 -24.69 -9.16
C ALA A 51 -45.37 -24.37 -8.05
N PRO A 52 -45.55 -23.13 -7.50
CA PRO A 52 -45.20 -21.84 -8.11
C PRO A 52 -44.76 -20.69 -7.15
N ASP A 53 -44.55 -19.52 -7.78
CA ASP A 53 -44.68 -18.14 -7.29
C ASP A 53 -43.54 -17.40 -6.55
N ALA A 54 -43.18 -16.26 -7.18
CA ALA A 54 -42.78 -14.96 -6.61
C ALA A 54 -41.42 -14.89 -5.85
N LEU A 55 -40.56 -13.87 -6.03
CA LEU A 55 -40.83 -12.44 -6.12
C LEU A 55 -39.61 -11.74 -6.76
N ILE A 56 -39.84 -10.89 -7.75
CA ILE A 56 -38.93 -9.78 -8.09
C ILE A 56 -39.03 -8.79 -6.92
N ALA A 57 -37.92 -8.51 -6.23
CA ALA A 57 -37.85 -7.41 -5.26
C ALA A 57 -36.87 -6.34 -5.77
N PRO A 58 -37.28 -5.06 -5.77
CA PRO A 58 -36.44 -3.95 -6.21
C PRO A 58 -35.33 -3.70 -5.19
N PHE A 59 -34.11 -3.44 -5.66
CA PHE A 59 -33.07 -2.83 -4.84
C PHE A 59 -33.45 -1.36 -4.58
N SER A 60 -34.36 -1.14 -3.64
CA SER A 60 -34.57 0.16 -3.00
C SER A 60 -33.62 0.26 -1.82
N GLY A 61 -32.83 1.33 -1.78
CA GLY A 61 -31.91 1.64 -0.69
C GLY A 61 -32.57 1.53 0.68
N GLY A 62 -32.04 0.62 1.49
CA GLY A 62 -32.40 0.42 2.88
C GLY A 62 -31.13 0.36 3.69
N SER A 63 -30.98 1.34 4.59
CA SER A 63 -29.95 1.40 5.63
C SER A 63 -29.83 0.03 6.33
N MET A 64 -28.64 -0.58 6.32
CA MET A 64 -28.34 -1.71 7.20
C MET A 64 -28.28 -1.21 8.64
N LEU A 65 -29.43 -1.15 9.29
CA LEU A 65 -29.51 -1.14 10.74
C LEU A 65 -28.99 -2.49 11.24
N GLY A 66 -27.90 -2.45 11.99
CA GLY A 66 -27.16 -3.62 12.46
C GLY A 66 -28.01 -4.56 13.31
N LEU A 67 -27.94 -5.85 12.97
CA LEU A 67 -28.35 -6.92 13.87
C LEU A 67 -27.25 -7.09 14.94
N PRO A 68 -27.56 -6.96 16.24
CA PRO A 68 -26.57 -7.21 17.29
C PRO A 68 -26.25 -8.71 17.31
N GLY A 69 -25.01 -9.07 16.96
CA GLY A 69 -24.48 -10.43 17.16
C GLY A 69 -23.84 -11.11 15.96
N LEU A 70 -23.80 -10.51 14.76
CA LEU A 70 -23.04 -11.07 13.64
C LEU A 70 -21.55 -10.74 13.81
N ARG A 71 -20.78 -11.67 14.40
CA ARG A 71 -19.31 -11.56 14.45
C ARG A 71 -18.78 -11.70 13.02
N LEU A 72 -18.21 -10.63 12.47
CA LEU A 72 -17.41 -10.72 11.25
C LEU A 72 -16.26 -11.71 11.50
N PRO A 73 -15.90 -12.57 10.53
CA PRO A 73 -14.73 -13.42 10.67
C PRO A 73 -13.49 -12.56 10.93
N PRO A 74 -12.48 -13.06 11.68
CA PRO A 74 -11.25 -12.32 11.92
C PRO A 74 -10.65 -11.89 10.58
N ALA A 75 -10.22 -10.63 10.49
CA ALA A 75 -9.53 -10.13 9.32
C ALA A 75 -8.24 -10.93 9.08
N GLY A 76 -7.75 -10.92 7.84
CA GLY A 76 -6.36 -11.33 7.58
C GLY A 76 -5.37 -10.59 8.50
N PRO A 77 -4.15 -11.13 8.73
CA PRO A 77 -3.14 -10.46 9.55
C PRO A 77 -2.89 -9.01 9.11
N VAL A 78 -2.88 -8.09 10.08
CA VAL A 78 -2.65 -6.66 9.83
C VAL A 78 -1.24 -6.32 10.30
N ILE A 79 -0.46 -5.71 9.42
CA ILE A 79 0.86 -5.16 9.77
C ILE A 79 0.78 -3.65 9.78
N VAL A 80 1.32 -3.05 10.84
CA VAL A 80 1.42 -1.60 10.98
C VAL A 80 2.90 -1.20 11.02
N VAL A 81 3.24 -0.21 10.19
CA VAL A 81 4.58 0.38 10.11
C VAL A 81 4.47 1.84 10.54
N HIS A 82 5.23 2.24 11.54
CA HIS A 82 5.17 3.60 12.11
C HIS A 82 5.99 4.61 11.29
N GLY A 83 5.85 5.89 11.66
CA GLY A 83 6.53 7.01 11.01
C GLY A 83 7.82 7.47 11.70
N LEU A 84 8.26 8.68 11.34
CA LEU A 84 9.42 9.34 11.96
C LEU A 84 9.22 9.58 13.46
N PHE A 85 10.27 9.29 14.22
CA PHE A 85 10.34 9.46 15.68
C PHE A 85 9.23 8.76 16.47
N ASP A 86 8.65 7.72 15.89
CA ASP A 86 7.50 7.02 16.44
C ASP A 86 7.84 5.60 16.90
N SER A 87 6.86 4.88 17.43
CA SER A 87 6.91 3.45 17.82
C SER A 87 5.49 2.87 17.92
N SER A 88 5.35 1.59 18.27
CA SER A 88 4.03 0.99 18.53
C SER A 88 3.19 1.72 19.58
N TYR A 89 3.82 2.51 20.46
CA TYR A 89 3.14 3.29 21.50
C TYR A 89 2.01 4.17 20.93
N SER A 90 2.24 4.82 19.79
CA SER A 90 1.29 5.78 19.21
C SER A 90 0.07 5.10 18.57
N PHE A 91 0.14 3.80 18.32
CA PHE A 91 -0.91 3.04 17.63
C PHE A 91 -1.92 2.39 18.58
N ARG A 92 -1.83 2.62 19.90
CA ARG A 92 -2.76 2.03 20.88
C ARG A 92 -4.23 2.25 20.54
N HIS A 93 -4.60 3.47 20.15
CA HIS A 93 -5.97 3.77 19.76
C HIS A 93 -6.40 3.02 18.50
N LEU A 94 -5.51 2.91 17.50
CA LEU A 94 -5.79 2.10 16.31
C LEU A 94 -5.99 0.62 16.68
N LEU A 95 -5.16 0.07 17.56
CA LEU A 95 -5.29 -1.31 18.04
C LEU A 95 -6.59 -1.54 18.80
N GLU A 96 -7.00 -0.58 19.64
CA GLU A 96 -8.30 -0.58 20.32
C GLU A 96 -9.44 -0.64 19.30
N TYR A 97 -9.42 0.23 18.28
CA TYR A 97 -10.47 0.26 17.27
C TYR A 97 -10.56 -1.04 16.45
N ILE A 98 -9.42 -1.61 16.06
CA ILE A 98 -9.38 -2.89 15.35
C ILE A 98 -9.91 -4.02 16.24
N ASN A 99 -9.51 -4.06 17.51
CA ASN A 99 -9.96 -5.11 18.41
C ASN A 99 -11.46 -5.04 18.72
N GLU A 100 -12.03 -3.83 18.79
CA GLU A 100 -13.46 -3.60 19.00
C GLU A 100 -14.32 -4.03 17.81
N THR A 101 -13.85 -3.78 16.58
CA THR A 101 -14.63 -4.02 15.36
C THR A 101 -14.32 -5.37 14.70
N HIS A 102 -13.09 -5.86 14.84
CA HIS A 102 -12.59 -7.12 14.28
C HIS A 102 -11.90 -7.97 15.36
N PRO A 103 -12.63 -8.44 16.39
CA PRO A 103 -12.05 -9.17 17.50
C PRO A 103 -11.35 -10.46 17.04
N GLY A 104 -10.13 -10.68 17.52
CA GLY A 104 -9.30 -11.82 17.14
C GLY A 104 -8.41 -11.60 15.91
N THR A 105 -8.47 -10.41 15.29
CA THR A 105 -7.50 -10.02 14.25
C THR A 105 -6.09 -9.95 14.84
N VAL A 106 -5.14 -10.62 14.18
CA VAL A 106 -3.72 -10.53 14.56
C VAL A 106 -3.16 -9.25 13.97
N VAL A 107 -2.95 -8.25 14.84
CA VAL A 107 -2.27 -7.00 14.47
C VAL A 107 -0.83 -7.03 14.97
N THR A 108 0.13 -6.86 14.07
CA THR A 108 1.55 -6.73 14.40
C THR A 108 2.02 -5.33 14.05
N VAL A 109 2.32 -4.54 15.08
CA VAL A 109 3.01 -3.26 14.89
C VAL A 109 4.52 -3.53 14.91
N LEU A 110 5.22 -3.18 13.85
CA LEU A 110 6.65 -3.45 13.74
C LEU A 110 7.43 -2.39 14.51
N ASP A 111 7.97 -2.77 15.67
CA ASP A 111 8.91 -1.95 16.46
C ASP A 111 10.34 -2.07 15.89
N LEU A 112 10.51 -1.58 14.67
CA LEU A 112 11.79 -1.49 14.00
C LEU A 112 12.02 -0.05 13.55
N PHE A 113 13.23 0.44 13.78
CA PHE A 113 13.63 1.81 13.48
C PHE A 113 12.87 2.85 14.32
N ASP A 114 12.55 2.54 15.58
CA ASP A 114 11.91 3.45 16.53
C ASP A 114 12.74 4.72 16.80
N GLY A 115 12.03 5.81 17.11
CA GLY A 115 12.67 7.05 17.57
C GLY A 115 13.70 7.59 16.57
N ARG A 116 14.95 7.77 16.99
CA ARG A 116 16.01 8.31 16.12
C ARG A 116 16.45 7.34 15.03
N GLU A 117 16.22 6.04 15.20
CA GLU A 117 16.59 5.04 14.20
C GLU A 117 15.71 5.16 12.92
N SER A 118 14.55 5.83 13.01
CA SER A 118 13.70 6.17 11.86
C SER A 118 14.37 7.13 10.86
N LEU A 119 15.50 7.74 11.26
CA LEU A 119 16.32 8.57 10.40
C LEU A 119 17.32 7.78 9.55
N ARG A 120 17.50 6.48 9.79
CA ARG A 120 18.37 5.62 8.97
C ARG A 120 17.91 5.56 7.51
N PRO A 121 18.80 5.31 6.53
CA PRO A 121 18.44 5.24 5.12
C PRO A 121 17.23 4.34 4.85
N LEU A 122 16.31 4.77 4.00
CA LEU A 122 15.06 4.03 3.74
C LEU A 122 15.33 2.65 3.13
N TRP A 123 16.41 2.49 2.36
CA TRP A 123 16.79 1.16 1.85
C TRP A 123 17.19 0.19 2.95
N GLU A 124 17.82 0.67 4.03
CA GLU A 124 18.10 -0.14 5.21
C GLU A 124 16.79 -0.52 5.92
N GLN A 125 15.89 0.46 6.06
CA GLN A 125 14.57 0.21 6.64
C GLN A 125 13.76 -0.81 5.85
N VAL A 126 13.74 -0.71 4.51
CA VAL A 126 13.08 -1.67 3.63
C VAL A 126 13.64 -3.08 3.81
N GLN A 127 14.95 -3.27 3.99
CA GLN A 127 15.50 -4.60 4.26
C GLN A 127 15.11 -5.10 5.65
N GLY A 128 15.23 -4.28 6.69
CA GLY A 128 14.86 -4.67 8.06
C GLY A 128 13.38 -5.04 8.17
N PHE A 129 12.50 -4.21 7.60
CA PHE A 129 11.08 -4.53 7.50
C PHE A 129 10.86 -5.78 6.66
N ARG A 130 11.50 -5.93 5.49
CA ARG A 130 11.38 -7.14 4.68
C ARG A 130 11.75 -8.40 5.46
N GLU A 131 12.77 -8.37 6.30
CA GLU A 131 13.18 -9.53 7.10
C GLU A 131 12.17 -9.85 8.20
N ALA A 132 11.68 -8.85 8.93
CA ALA A 132 10.65 -9.03 9.96
C ALA A 132 9.29 -9.42 9.37
N VAL A 133 9.01 -8.92 8.17
CA VAL A 133 7.79 -9.16 7.43
C VAL A 133 7.89 -10.45 6.64
N ALA A 134 9.04 -10.96 6.21
CA ALA A 134 9.15 -12.21 5.44
C ALA A 134 8.41 -13.41 6.06
N PRO A 135 8.45 -13.66 7.38
CA PRO A 135 7.64 -14.72 7.99
C PRO A 135 6.14 -14.39 8.02
N ILE A 136 5.76 -13.11 7.88
CA ILE A 136 4.38 -12.61 8.02
C ILE A 136 3.70 -12.31 6.66
N MET A 137 4.41 -11.73 5.67
CA MET A 137 3.90 -11.29 4.37
C MET A 137 4.71 -11.81 3.18
N ALA A 138 4.21 -12.86 2.57
CA ALA A 138 4.53 -13.13 1.18
C ALA A 138 3.99 -12.06 0.17
N LYS A 139 3.80 -10.75 0.49
CA LYS A 139 3.37 -9.66 -0.44
C LYS A 139 3.11 -8.27 0.24
N ALA A 140 3.86 -7.20 -0.07
CA ALA A 140 3.48 -5.77 0.17
C ALA A 140 4.49 -4.71 -0.38
N PRO A 141 4.06 -3.55 -0.94
CA PRO A 141 4.97 -2.44 -1.35
C PRO A 141 4.54 -0.98 -0.98
N GLN A 142 5.45 0.03 -1.10
CA GLN A 142 5.45 1.37 -0.42
C GLN A 142 5.19 2.62 -1.32
N GLY A 143 4.94 3.81 -0.72
CA GLY A 143 4.42 5.06 -1.34
C GLY A 143 5.41 6.20 -1.70
N MET A 144 4.92 7.44 -1.95
CA MET A 144 5.71 8.58 -2.51
C MET A 144 5.92 9.74 -1.53
N GLY A 145 7.03 10.46 -1.72
CA GLY A 145 7.76 11.26 -0.72
C GLY A 145 7.13 12.55 -0.19
N GLN A 146 7.97 13.47 0.31
CA GLN A 146 7.55 14.68 1.03
C GLN A 146 8.48 15.88 0.76
N TYR A 147 7.91 17.08 0.65
CA TYR A 147 8.66 18.34 0.45
C TYR A 147 7.98 19.52 1.17
N GLY A 148 8.53 19.99 2.30
CA GLY A 148 7.91 21.08 3.07
C GLY A 148 8.70 21.55 4.28
N ASP A 149 8.22 22.60 4.94
CA ASP A 149 8.79 23.17 6.16
C ASP A 149 8.01 22.64 7.37
N THR A 150 8.45 21.53 7.93
CA THR A 150 7.83 20.92 9.12
C THR A 150 8.58 21.31 10.39
N ASP A 151 7.90 21.32 11.53
CA ASP A 151 8.53 21.66 12.82
C ASP A 151 9.72 20.73 13.15
N TYR A 152 9.68 19.47 12.70
CA TYR A 152 10.81 18.55 12.86
C TYR A 152 11.98 18.84 11.92
N LEU A 153 11.73 19.35 10.70
CA LEU A 153 12.79 19.75 9.77
C LEU A 153 13.56 20.96 10.30
N LYS A 154 12.86 21.93 10.91
CA LYS A 154 13.51 23.05 11.63
C LYS A 154 14.36 22.56 12.79
N TRP A 155 13.89 21.55 13.52
CA TRP A 155 14.64 20.96 14.61
C TRP A 155 15.91 20.23 14.14
N LEU A 156 15.82 19.47 13.05
CA LEU A 156 16.97 18.73 12.48
C LEU A 156 17.96 19.62 11.72
N PHE A 157 17.47 20.66 11.04
CA PHE A 157 18.26 21.54 10.18
C PHE A 157 18.02 23.02 10.52
N PRO A 158 18.40 23.48 11.74
CA PRO A 158 18.01 24.79 12.28
C PRO A 158 18.51 26.01 11.50
N THR A 159 19.49 25.84 10.59
CA THR A 159 20.06 26.93 9.77
C THR A 159 19.64 26.89 8.31
N SER A 160 18.85 25.90 7.87
CA SER A 160 18.49 25.71 6.46
C SER A 160 17.01 26.05 6.21
N MET A 161 16.75 27.02 5.34
CA MET A 161 15.41 27.25 4.76
C MET A 161 15.07 26.14 3.75
N ARG A 162 13.77 25.87 3.49
CA ARG A 162 13.28 24.88 2.49
C ARG A 162 14.08 24.87 1.19
N SER A 163 14.37 26.06 0.65
CA SER A 163 15.13 26.25 -0.60
C SER A 163 16.63 25.94 -0.51
N ASN A 164 17.18 25.61 0.65
CA ASN A 164 18.60 25.23 0.83
C ASN A 164 18.78 23.77 1.26
N LEU A 165 17.71 23.08 1.65
CA LEU A 165 17.78 21.67 2.07
C LEU A 165 18.27 20.75 0.94
N TYR A 166 18.01 21.10 -0.33
CA TYR A 166 18.52 20.33 -1.48
C TYR A 166 20.06 20.21 -1.47
N ARG A 167 20.78 21.22 -0.97
CA ARG A 167 22.26 21.22 -0.91
C ARG A 167 22.79 20.16 0.05
N ILE A 168 22.03 19.90 1.12
CA ILE A 168 22.33 18.87 2.10
C ILE A 168 21.80 17.54 1.56
N CYS A 169 20.50 17.46 1.25
CA CYS A 169 19.83 16.22 0.91
C CYS A 169 20.35 15.57 -0.38
N TYR A 170 20.76 16.34 -1.38
CA TYR A 170 21.29 15.78 -2.63
C TYR A 170 22.82 15.62 -2.64
N SER A 171 23.43 15.66 -1.46
CA SER A 171 24.81 15.21 -1.27
C SER A 171 24.84 13.70 -0.94
N PRO A 172 25.98 13.00 -1.17
CA PRO A 172 26.09 11.58 -0.85
C PRO A 172 25.77 11.26 0.62
N TRP A 173 26.24 12.09 1.56
CA TRP A 173 25.97 11.92 2.99
C TRP A 173 24.55 12.33 3.38
N GLY A 174 23.93 13.27 2.66
CA GLY A 174 22.52 13.62 2.85
C GLY A 174 21.61 12.45 2.52
N GLN A 175 21.92 11.69 1.46
CA GLN A 175 21.19 10.47 1.10
C GLN A 175 21.38 9.31 2.08
N GLU A 176 22.17 9.47 3.15
CA GLU A 176 22.21 8.54 4.28
C GLU A 176 21.16 8.87 5.37
N PHE A 177 20.32 9.89 5.15
CA PHE A 177 19.20 10.25 6.04
C PHE A 177 17.84 10.00 5.37
N SER A 178 16.93 9.35 6.11
CA SER A 178 15.61 8.95 5.59
C SER A 178 14.80 10.10 4.99
N ILE A 179 14.84 11.27 5.63
CA ILE A 179 14.13 12.46 5.16
C ILE A 179 14.62 12.91 3.79
N CYS A 180 15.93 12.87 3.57
CA CYS A 180 16.53 13.26 2.31
C CYS A 180 16.31 12.23 1.20
N ASN A 181 16.06 10.96 1.54
CA ASN A 181 15.73 9.92 0.56
C ASN A 181 14.40 10.17 -0.16
N TYR A 182 13.48 10.91 0.48
CA TYR A 182 12.20 11.28 -0.10
C TYR A 182 11.98 12.79 -0.29
N TRP A 183 13.03 13.60 -0.07
CA TRP A 183 13.00 15.02 -0.38
C TRP A 183 12.92 15.24 -1.88
N HIS A 184 11.84 15.86 -2.33
CA HIS A 184 11.59 16.13 -3.75
C HIS A 184 11.50 17.65 -3.96
N ASP A 185 12.57 18.28 -4.43
CA ASP A 185 12.59 19.72 -4.70
C ASP A 185 12.18 20.00 -6.16
N PRO A 186 10.96 20.53 -6.42
CA PRO A 186 10.48 20.77 -7.78
C PRO A 186 11.30 21.84 -8.54
N HIS A 187 12.10 22.64 -7.83
CA HIS A 187 12.97 23.66 -8.43
C HIS A 187 14.34 23.12 -8.85
N HIS A 188 14.69 21.92 -8.40
CA HIS A 188 15.97 21.26 -8.70
C HIS A 188 15.75 19.81 -9.14
N ASP A 189 14.77 19.59 -10.03
CA ASP A 189 14.34 18.26 -10.48
C ASP A 189 15.51 17.44 -11.06
N ASP A 190 16.37 18.04 -11.89
CA ASP A 190 17.57 17.36 -12.41
C ASP A 190 18.49 16.83 -11.30
N LEU A 191 18.64 17.61 -10.22
CA LEU A 191 19.47 17.23 -9.08
C LEU A 191 18.77 16.16 -8.23
N TYR A 192 17.45 16.25 -8.08
CA TYR A 192 16.61 15.22 -7.47
C TYR A 192 16.72 13.88 -8.21
N LEU A 193 16.49 13.87 -9.53
CA LEU A 193 16.57 12.69 -10.39
C LEU A 193 17.98 12.06 -10.35
N ASN A 194 19.02 12.88 -10.27
CA ASN A 194 20.40 12.41 -10.21
C ASN A 194 20.80 11.90 -8.82
N ALA A 195 20.41 12.57 -7.74
CA ALA A 195 20.92 12.31 -6.40
C ALA A 195 20.01 11.43 -5.53
N SER A 196 18.68 11.46 -5.72
CA SER A 196 17.74 10.69 -4.90
C SER A 196 18.06 9.20 -5.00
N SER A 197 18.45 8.60 -3.87
CA SER A 197 18.82 7.18 -3.83
C SER A 197 17.59 6.27 -3.70
N PHE A 198 16.46 6.82 -3.27
CA PHE A 198 15.23 6.08 -2.97
C PHE A 198 14.06 6.54 -3.84
N LEU A 199 13.52 7.75 -3.62
CA LEU A 199 12.24 8.15 -4.19
C LEU A 199 12.23 8.16 -5.73
N ALA A 200 13.22 8.81 -6.36
CA ALA A 200 13.30 8.83 -7.83
C ALA A 200 13.46 7.42 -8.43
N LEU A 201 14.04 6.49 -7.66
CA LEU A 201 14.27 5.11 -8.07
C LEU A 201 12.98 4.28 -7.97
N ILE A 202 12.29 4.31 -6.81
CA ILE A 202 11.05 3.53 -6.61
C ILE A 202 9.90 4.04 -7.50
N ASN A 203 9.92 5.33 -7.84
CA ASN A 203 8.93 5.93 -8.72
C ASN A 203 9.20 5.64 -10.21
N GLY A 204 10.35 5.03 -10.54
CA GLY A 204 10.76 4.81 -11.92
C GLY A 204 10.95 6.11 -12.70
N GLU A 205 11.33 7.19 -12.00
CA GLU A 205 11.68 8.49 -12.60
C GLU A 205 13.12 8.46 -13.12
N ARG A 206 13.98 7.69 -12.44
CA ARG A 206 15.29 7.27 -12.96
C ARG A 206 15.26 5.81 -13.39
N ASP A 207 15.68 5.55 -14.62
CA ASP A 207 15.77 4.19 -15.16
C ASP A 207 16.73 3.33 -14.33
N HIS A 208 16.31 2.09 -14.06
CA HIS A 208 17.13 1.11 -13.36
C HIS A 208 16.69 -0.31 -13.76
N PRO A 209 17.60 -1.31 -13.71
CA PRO A 209 17.35 -2.65 -14.27
C PRO A 209 16.19 -3.41 -13.59
N ASN A 210 15.80 -3.01 -12.38
CA ASN A 210 14.75 -3.66 -11.60
C ASN A 210 13.36 -3.03 -11.77
N ALA A 211 13.22 -1.92 -12.52
CA ALA A 211 11.97 -1.15 -12.58
C ALA A 211 10.77 -2.02 -12.98
N THR A 212 10.94 -2.85 -14.02
CA THR A 212 9.89 -3.77 -14.48
C THR A 212 9.48 -4.79 -13.41
N ALA A 213 10.46 -5.32 -12.66
CA ALA A 213 10.20 -6.27 -11.59
C ALA A 213 9.49 -5.60 -10.40
N TRP A 214 9.89 -4.37 -10.04
CA TRP A 214 9.25 -3.59 -8.97
C TRP A 214 7.81 -3.24 -9.32
N ARG A 215 7.56 -2.75 -10.53
CA ARG A 215 6.20 -2.54 -11.06
C ARG A 215 5.35 -3.81 -10.97
N LYS A 216 5.88 -4.94 -11.47
CA LYS A 216 5.17 -6.23 -11.42
C LYS A 216 4.84 -6.65 -9.98
N ASN A 217 5.74 -6.39 -9.05
CA ASN A 217 5.52 -6.68 -7.63
C ASN A 217 4.46 -5.76 -7.01
N PHE A 218 4.51 -4.46 -7.31
CA PHE A 218 3.53 -3.47 -6.85
C PHE A 218 2.10 -3.85 -7.25
N LEU A 219 1.91 -4.25 -8.50
CA LEU A 219 0.61 -4.65 -9.07
C LEU A 219 -0.05 -5.86 -8.41
N ARG A 220 0.69 -6.62 -7.57
CA ARG A 220 0.15 -7.74 -6.79
C ARG A 220 -0.72 -7.29 -5.61
N VAL A 221 -0.63 -6.02 -5.22
CA VAL A 221 -1.49 -5.44 -4.18
C VAL A 221 -2.96 -5.60 -4.57
N GLY A 222 -3.83 -6.00 -3.64
CA GLY A 222 -5.26 -6.13 -3.91
C GLY A 222 -5.93 -4.77 -4.05
N ARG A 223 -5.76 -3.94 -3.01
CA ARG A 223 -6.23 -2.55 -2.92
C ARG A 223 -5.09 -1.65 -2.43
N LEU A 224 -5.08 -0.43 -2.92
CA LEU A 224 -4.22 0.66 -2.46
C LEU A 224 -5.13 1.74 -1.90
N VAL A 225 -5.28 1.77 -0.57
CA VAL A 225 -6.11 2.76 0.13
C VAL A 225 -5.23 3.95 0.52
N LEU A 226 -5.60 5.12 0.03
CA LEU A 226 -4.88 6.38 0.20
C LEU A 226 -5.68 7.28 1.12
N ILE A 227 -5.08 7.69 2.23
CA ILE A 227 -5.73 8.49 3.27
C ILE A 227 -4.85 9.74 3.50
N GLY A 228 -5.49 10.90 3.57
CA GLY A 228 -4.82 12.17 3.79
C GLY A 228 -5.81 13.32 3.75
N GLY A 229 -5.35 14.54 3.97
CA GLY A 229 -6.25 15.69 3.98
C GLY A 229 -5.56 17.03 4.15
N PRO A 230 -6.31 18.12 3.90
CA PRO A 230 -5.76 19.48 3.85
C PRO A 230 -5.22 19.98 5.19
N ASP A 231 -5.75 19.48 6.30
CA ASP A 231 -5.39 19.92 7.66
C ASP A 231 -4.26 19.09 8.29
N ASP A 232 -3.58 18.22 7.52
CA ASP A 232 -2.47 17.38 8.00
C ASP A 232 -1.37 18.24 8.66
N GLY A 233 -0.98 19.35 8.03
CA GLY A 233 -0.05 20.32 8.59
C GLY A 233 1.42 19.87 8.61
N VAL A 234 1.75 18.70 8.09
CA VAL A 234 3.13 18.16 8.02
C VAL A 234 3.50 17.70 6.61
N ILE A 235 2.66 16.90 5.96
CA ILE A 235 2.84 16.49 4.57
C ILE A 235 2.58 17.69 3.67
N THR A 236 3.57 18.03 2.85
CA THR A 236 3.50 19.15 1.92
C THR A 236 4.01 18.69 0.54
N PRO A 237 3.23 18.91 -0.54
CA PRO A 237 1.80 19.25 -0.49
C PRO A 237 1.01 18.09 0.14
N TRP A 238 -0.11 18.36 0.83
CA TRP A 238 -0.90 17.29 1.48
C TRP A 238 -1.43 16.26 0.47
N GLN A 239 -1.58 16.67 -0.80
CA GLN A 239 -1.94 15.83 -1.92
C GLN A 239 -0.89 14.75 -2.22
N SER A 240 0.32 14.81 -1.66
CA SER A 240 1.33 13.73 -1.77
C SER A 240 0.79 12.40 -1.24
N SER A 241 -0.10 12.44 -0.23
CA SER A 241 -0.82 11.25 0.25
C SER A 241 -1.69 10.58 -0.82
N PHE A 242 -2.02 11.30 -1.89
CA PHE A 242 -2.80 10.84 -3.04
C PHE A 242 -1.96 10.77 -4.33
N PHE A 243 -0.63 10.74 -4.22
CA PHE A 243 0.34 10.81 -5.32
C PHE A 243 0.28 12.13 -6.12
N GLY A 244 -0.32 13.19 -5.59
CA GLY A 244 -0.25 14.54 -6.16
C GLY A 244 1.06 15.23 -5.78
N PHE A 245 1.61 16.09 -6.65
CA PHE A 245 2.85 16.79 -6.35
C PHE A 245 2.96 18.14 -7.06
N TYR A 246 3.91 18.97 -6.64
CA TYR A 246 4.17 20.27 -7.25
C TYR A 246 4.74 20.14 -8.67
N ASP A 247 4.30 21.02 -9.56
CA ASP A 247 5.04 21.37 -10.76
C ASP A 247 6.19 22.36 -10.44
N ALA A 248 6.94 22.77 -11.47
CA ALA A 248 8.02 23.74 -11.32
C ALA A 248 7.58 25.12 -10.80
N ASN A 249 6.28 25.46 -10.89
CA ASN A 249 5.71 26.70 -10.39
C ASN A 249 5.07 26.54 -9.00
N GLU A 250 5.27 25.41 -8.32
CA GLU A 250 4.59 25.04 -7.07
C GLU A 250 3.06 24.97 -7.19
N THR A 251 2.53 24.77 -8.40
CA THR A 251 1.13 24.38 -8.60
C THR A 251 1.01 22.89 -8.34
N VAL A 252 0.05 22.49 -7.50
CA VAL A 252 -0.15 21.07 -7.21
C VAL A 252 -0.87 20.40 -8.37
N LEU A 253 -0.21 19.42 -8.99
CA LEU A 253 -0.76 18.53 -10.00
C LEU A 253 -1.35 17.29 -9.33
N GLU A 254 -2.48 16.81 -9.85
CA GLU A 254 -3.05 15.54 -9.42
C GLU A 254 -2.18 14.37 -9.93
N MET A 255 -2.40 13.17 -9.37
CA MET A 255 -1.67 11.96 -9.77
C MET A 255 -1.75 11.72 -11.29
N GLU A 256 -2.93 11.88 -11.88
CA GLU A 256 -3.22 11.55 -13.28
C GLU A 256 -2.50 12.47 -14.29
N GLU A 257 -2.03 13.62 -13.84
CA GLU A 257 -1.39 14.65 -14.66
C GLU A 257 0.14 14.49 -14.71
N GLN A 258 0.71 13.64 -13.86
CA GLN A 258 2.15 13.49 -13.71
C GLN A 258 2.71 12.36 -14.59
N LEU A 259 3.99 12.50 -15.02
CA LEU A 259 4.66 11.52 -15.87
C LEU A 259 4.69 10.12 -15.27
N VAL A 260 4.81 10.02 -13.95
CA VAL A 260 4.83 8.75 -13.21
C VAL A 260 3.55 7.92 -13.44
N TYR A 261 2.39 8.58 -13.51
CA TYR A 261 1.12 7.96 -13.86
C TYR A 261 0.98 7.77 -15.36
N LEU A 262 1.34 8.80 -16.15
CA LEU A 262 1.18 8.77 -17.60
C LEU A 262 1.98 7.62 -18.24
N ARG A 263 3.20 7.38 -17.76
CA ARG A 263 4.09 6.27 -18.13
C ARG A 263 3.76 4.96 -17.43
N ASP A 264 2.88 5.01 -16.43
CA ASP A 264 2.53 3.87 -15.57
C ASP A 264 3.78 3.22 -14.94
N SER A 265 4.74 4.05 -14.52
CA SER A 265 6.13 3.66 -14.19
C SER A 265 6.21 2.50 -13.20
N PHE A 266 5.38 2.53 -12.16
CA PHE A 266 5.26 1.44 -11.19
C PHE A 266 3.82 0.90 -11.03
N GLY A 267 2.91 1.26 -11.94
CA GLY A 267 1.60 0.61 -12.03
C GLY A 267 0.39 1.41 -11.53
N LEU A 268 0.52 2.70 -11.21
CA LEU A 268 -0.60 3.53 -10.73
C LEU A 268 -1.77 3.61 -11.72
N LYS A 269 -1.50 3.82 -13.01
CA LYS A 269 -2.55 3.86 -14.04
C LYS A 269 -3.22 2.50 -14.17
N THR A 270 -2.45 1.42 -14.10
CA THR A 270 -3.00 0.06 -14.08
C THR A 270 -3.87 -0.21 -12.84
N LEU A 271 -3.45 0.20 -11.64
CA LEU A 271 -4.23 0.03 -10.41
C LEU A 271 -5.50 0.86 -10.43
N LEU A 272 -5.44 2.12 -10.89
CA LEU A 272 -6.61 2.99 -11.00
C LEU A 272 -7.63 2.40 -11.98
N ALA A 273 -7.18 1.98 -13.17
CA ALA A 273 -8.05 1.36 -14.17
C ALA A 273 -8.70 0.05 -13.68
N ARG A 274 -8.03 -0.70 -12.80
CA ARG A 274 -8.58 -1.90 -12.15
C ARG A 274 -9.54 -1.57 -11.00
N GLY A 275 -9.70 -0.30 -10.64
CA GLY A 275 -10.44 0.16 -9.47
C GLY A 275 -9.77 -0.22 -8.15
N ALA A 276 -8.48 -0.54 -8.14
CA ALA A 276 -7.76 -0.97 -6.94
C ALA A 276 -7.33 0.20 -6.05
N ILE A 277 -7.26 1.42 -6.59
CA ILE A 277 -6.97 2.62 -5.80
C ILE A 277 -8.25 3.15 -5.17
N VAL A 278 -8.22 3.36 -3.86
CA VAL A 278 -9.30 3.99 -3.08
C VAL A 278 -8.73 5.28 -2.50
N ARG A 279 -9.38 6.41 -2.78
CA ARG A 279 -9.02 7.71 -2.21
C ARG A 279 -9.98 8.02 -1.05
N CYS A 280 -9.45 8.29 0.13
CA CYS A 280 -10.20 8.70 1.32
C CYS A 280 -9.69 10.03 1.87
N PRO A 281 -10.03 11.17 1.22
CA PRO A 281 -9.70 12.49 1.73
C PRO A 281 -10.53 12.82 2.97
N VAL A 282 -9.88 13.27 4.05
CA VAL A 282 -10.56 13.65 5.30
C VAL A 282 -10.05 15.01 5.77
N ALA A 283 -10.94 15.98 5.92
CA ALA A 283 -10.61 17.29 6.49
C ALA A 283 -10.66 17.25 8.03
N GLY A 284 -10.01 18.22 8.68
CA GLY A 284 -10.02 18.41 10.13
C GLY A 284 -9.15 17.45 10.92
N ILE A 285 -8.25 16.70 10.26
CA ILE A 285 -7.35 15.75 10.90
C ILE A 285 -5.91 16.24 10.75
N SER A 286 -5.27 16.54 11.87
CA SER A 286 -3.85 16.85 11.92
C SER A 286 -2.99 15.60 11.75
N HIS A 287 -1.71 15.78 11.39
CA HIS A 287 -0.79 14.69 11.10
C HIS A 287 -0.70 13.63 12.22
N THR A 288 -0.74 14.07 13.48
CA THR A 288 -0.62 13.20 14.65
C THR A 288 -1.94 12.49 15.02
N ALA A 289 -3.04 12.82 14.35
CA ALA A 289 -4.38 12.31 14.65
C ALA A 289 -4.87 11.22 13.67
N TRP A 290 -4.14 10.95 12.58
CA TRP A 290 -4.56 9.97 11.55
C TRP A 290 -4.79 8.55 12.10
N HIS A 291 -4.04 8.13 13.12
CA HIS A 291 -4.15 6.80 13.73
C HIS A 291 -4.89 6.80 15.08
N SER A 292 -5.51 7.92 15.47
CA SER A 292 -6.19 8.11 16.76
C SER A 292 -7.56 8.78 16.63
N ASN A 293 -8.10 8.82 15.41
CA ASN A 293 -9.44 9.33 15.13
C ASN A 293 -10.41 8.19 14.77
N ARG A 294 -11.44 8.01 15.59
CA ARG A 294 -12.42 6.93 15.42
C ARG A 294 -13.21 7.04 14.11
N THR A 295 -13.72 8.23 13.79
CA THR A 295 -14.50 8.45 12.57
C THR A 295 -13.68 8.13 11.32
N LEU A 296 -12.41 8.54 11.31
CA LEU A 296 -11.51 8.20 10.23
C LEU A 296 -11.27 6.70 10.12
N TYR A 297 -11.05 6.02 11.25
CA TYR A 297 -10.90 4.58 11.28
C TYR A 297 -12.11 3.88 10.63
N GLU A 298 -13.32 4.17 11.09
CA GLU A 298 -14.55 3.55 10.59
C GLU A 298 -14.80 3.89 9.10
N THR A 299 -14.40 5.08 8.66
CA THR A 299 -14.66 5.55 7.28
C THR A 299 -13.62 5.03 6.28
N CYS A 300 -12.33 5.09 6.64
CA CYS A 300 -11.23 4.94 5.70
C CYS A 300 -10.39 3.69 5.92
N ILE A 301 -10.47 3.03 7.08
CA ILE A 301 -9.63 1.89 7.46
C ILE A 301 -10.45 0.62 7.57
N GLU A 302 -11.44 0.62 8.47
CA GLU A 302 -12.28 -0.53 8.82
C GLU A 302 -12.84 -1.27 7.59
N PRO A 303 -13.37 -0.60 6.54
CA PRO A 303 -13.95 -1.28 5.38
C PRO A 303 -12.95 -2.13 4.59
N TRP A 304 -11.65 -1.95 4.84
CA TRP A 304 -10.55 -2.62 4.15
C TRP A 304 -9.79 -3.60 5.04
N LEU A 305 -10.27 -3.89 6.25
CA LEU A 305 -9.70 -4.89 7.15
C LEU A 305 -10.38 -6.26 6.99
N SER A 306 -10.50 -6.76 5.76
CA SER A 306 -11.14 -8.07 5.44
C SER A 306 -10.14 -9.12 4.97
#